data_AF-A0A965TYV5-F1
#
_entry.id   AF-A0A965TYV5-F1
#
_cell.length_a   1.000
_cell.length_b   1.000
_cell.length_c   1.000
_cell.angle_alpha   90.00
_cell.angle_beta   90.00
_cell.angle_gamma   90.00
#
_symmetry.space_group_name_H-M   'P 1'
#
loop_
_entity.id
_entity.type
_entity.pdbx_description
1 polymer ?
#
loop_
_entity_poly.entity_id
_entity_poly.type
_entity_poly.pdbx_seq_one_letter_code
_entity_poly.pdbx_strand_id
1 'polypeptide(L)'
;MADNSSSLILDGIEPHRFDTLSISEKEVLYKHLYDFIDLMDEACISELFSGSLSDVDKIYQVLLEENYNILSLKKVTPILSLDSVPHLKSGYEDYLRRANLNYFTQSVLPHFEMNWHNIEWFNMVQLYRLLCIMAARDHSKSYSFSFAYILWRLYRYAKPTSLITPPDDIKYYKEGMLITNEFKLAKKLLKKVKQEIESNEILREALLPTKNSGGWANESLTCRNGSEITLSSFRTSNRGPHPGWIVVDDFLDKSAIYSKEQREKFMEVFNAEIMNMILPQGQVLVVGCVGLDTIVLTKGGFR
;
A
#
# COMPACT_ATOMS: atom_id res chain seq x y z
N MET A 1 44.91 8.55 32.12
CA MET A 1 43.80 9.20 31.40
C MET A 1 43.49 8.31 30.22
N ALA A 2 42.43 7.51 30.35
CA ALA A 2 41.99 6.56 29.33
C ALA A 2 41.07 7.30 28.37
N ASP A 3 41.45 7.34 27.10
CA ASP A 3 40.67 7.93 26.02
C ASP A 3 39.86 6.80 25.37
N ASN A 4 38.58 6.70 25.76
CA ASN A 4 37.62 5.74 25.22
C ASN A 4 37.13 6.26 23.86
N SER A 5 37.89 5.96 22.80
CA SER A 5 37.39 6.02 21.42
C SER A 5 36.62 4.75 21.13
N SER A 6 35.31 4.76 21.41
CA SER A 6 34.38 3.72 20.97
C SER A 6 34.21 3.79 19.46
N SER A 7 35.10 3.11 18.73
CA SER A 7 34.93 2.81 17.31
C SER A 7 33.63 2.01 17.12
N LEU A 8 32.70 2.56 16.33
CA LEU A 8 31.51 1.86 15.85
C LEU A 8 31.93 0.62 15.05
N ILE A 9 31.90 -0.55 15.69
CA ILE A 9 32.07 -1.85 15.05
C ILE A 9 30.75 -2.14 14.30
N LEU A 10 30.74 -1.85 13.00
CA LEU A 10 29.79 -2.40 12.03
C LEU A 10 30.62 -3.21 11.02
N ASP A 11 31.25 -4.28 11.51
CA ASP A 11 31.96 -5.25 10.67
C ASP A 11 30.93 -6.15 9.98
N GLY A 12 30.82 -6.09 8.65
CA GLY A 12 30.00 -7.06 7.92
C GLY A 12 29.52 -6.71 6.50
N ILE A 13 29.83 -5.52 5.95
CA ILE A 13 29.31 -5.15 4.63
C ILE A 13 30.28 -5.63 3.54
N GLU A 14 29.93 -6.71 2.81
CA GLU A 14 30.70 -7.18 1.65
C GLU A 14 30.45 -6.29 0.41
N PRO A 15 31.47 -5.56 -0.08
CA PRO A 15 31.30 -4.57 -1.15
C PRO A 15 30.93 -5.16 -2.53
N HIS A 16 31.02 -6.47 -2.72
CA HIS A 16 30.82 -7.14 -4.02
C HIS A 16 29.42 -7.70 -4.26
N ARG A 17 28.49 -7.55 -3.30
CA ARG A 17 27.17 -8.18 -3.35
C ARG A 17 26.24 -7.56 -4.40
N PHE A 18 26.44 -6.30 -4.73
CA PHE A 18 25.61 -5.57 -5.71
C PHE A 18 26.11 -5.74 -7.14
N ASP A 19 27.34 -6.22 -7.36
CA ASP A 19 27.92 -6.36 -8.70
C ASP A 19 27.19 -7.38 -9.57
N THR A 20 26.54 -8.37 -8.94
CA THR A 20 25.76 -9.42 -9.61
C THR A 20 24.37 -8.97 -10.08
N LEU A 21 23.92 -7.76 -9.71
CA LEU A 21 22.63 -7.23 -10.14
C LEU A 21 22.65 -6.80 -11.60
N SER A 22 21.53 -7.01 -12.29
CA SER A 22 21.30 -6.44 -13.62
C SER A 22 21.29 -4.91 -13.55
N ILE A 23 21.54 -4.26 -14.70
CA ILE A 23 21.53 -2.79 -14.81
C ILE A 23 20.17 -2.22 -14.35
N SER A 24 19.07 -2.85 -14.77
CA SER A 24 17.72 -2.46 -14.37
C SER A 24 17.47 -2.58 -12.87
N GLU A 25 17.99 -3.63 -12.23
CA GLU A 25 17.84 -3.81 -10.77
C GLU A 25 18.63 -2.75 -10.00
N LYS A 26 19.82 -2.40 -10.49
CA LYS A 26 20.63 -1.30 -9.92
C LYS A 26 19.90 0.04 -10.08
N GLU A 27 19.33 0.33 -11.24
CA GLU A 27 18.56 1.56 -11.47
C GLU A 27 17.38 1.69 -10.49
N VAL A 28 16.61 0.62 -10.28
CA VAL A 28 15.50 0.62 -9.31
C VAL A 28 16.02 0.83 -7.89
N LEU A 29 17.11 0.17 -7.51
CA LEU A 29 17.72 0.29 -6.18
C LEU A 29 18.14 1.74 -5.90
N TYR A 30 18.90 2.35 -6.81
CA TYR A 30 19.36 3.73 -6.64
C TYR A 30 18.21 4.73 -6.71
N LYS A 31 17.19 4.47 -7.54
CA LYS A 31 16.00 5.30 -7.60
C LYS A 31 15.31 5.39 -6.23
N HIS A 32 15.11 4.26 -5.55
CA HIS A 32 14.50 4.28 -4.21
C HIS A 32 15.30 5.10 -3.21
N LEU A 33 16.63 5.03 -3.29
CA LEU A 33 17.50 5.82 -2.44
C LEU A 33 17.40 7.33 -2.74
N TYR A 34 17.40 7.71 -4.01
CA TYR A 34 17.24 9.12 -4.41
C TYR A 34 15.86 9.65 -4.03
N ASP A 35 14.80 8.88 -4.28
CA ASP A 35 13.44 9.23 -3.88
C ASP A 35 13.35 9.45 -2.36
N PHE A 36 14.06 8.66 -1.56
CA PHE A 36 14.14 8.88 -0.11
C PHE A 36 14.86 10.18 0.23
N ILE A 37 16.03 10.43 -0.36
CA ILE A 37 16.83 11.65 -0.13
C ILE A 37 16.01 12.90 -0.43
N ASP A 38 15.26 12.90 -1.54
CA ASP A 38 14.42 14.03 -1.96
C ASP A 38 13.22 14.27 -1.01
N LEU A 39 12.85 13.26 -0.20
CA LEU A 39 11.74 13.31 0.75
C LEU A 39 12.19 13.50 2.21
N MET A 40 13.49 13.63 2.48
CA MET A 40 14.01 13.84 3.83
C MET A 40 13.51 15.15 4.43
N ASP A 41 13.09 15.12 5.69
CA ASP A 41 12.74 16.33 6.43
C ASP A 41 14.00 17.04 7.00
N GLU A 42 13.82 18.26 7.50
CA GLU A 42 14.92 19.06 8.06
C GLU A 42 15.62 18.35 9.23
N ALA A 43 14.91 17.53 10.00
CA ALA A 43 15.47 16.78 11.11
C ALA A 43 16.40 15.65 10.62
N CYS A 44 15.97 14.89 9.63
CA CYS A 44 16.78 13.86 8.97
C CYS A 44 18.03 14.47 8.33
N ILE A 45 17.87 15.61 7.65
CA ILE A 45 18.98 16.34 7.02
C ILE A 45 19.98 16.83 8.07
N SER A 46 19.49 17.47 9.13
CA SER A 46 20.33 17.96 10.24
C SER A 46 21.12 16.84 10.90
N GLU A 47 20.47 15.69 11.13
CA GLU A 47 21.12 14.51 11.71
C GLU A 47 22.21 13.94 10.78
N LEU A 48 21.95 13.88 9.47
CA LEU A 48 22.93 13.45 8.47
C LEU A 48 24.17 14.37 8.42
N PHE A 49 23.95 15.69 8.52
CA PHE A 49 25.03 16.69 8.52
C PHE A 49 25.78 16.80 9.86
N SER A 50 25.27 16.18 10.93
CA SER A 50 25.95 16.15 12.23
C SER A 50 27.12 15.16 12.30
N GLY A 51 27.16 14.19 11.36
CA GLY A 51 28.17 13.14 11.29
C GLY A 51 29.42 13.51 10.49
N SER A 52 30.43 12.64 10.52
CA SER A 52 31.60 12.74 9.64
C SER A 52 31.29 12.17 8.25
N LEU A 53 32.13 12.49 7.24
CA LEU A 53 32.00 11.88 5.90
C LEU A 53 32.02 10.35 5.95
N SER A 54 32.82 9.76 6.84
CA SER A 54 32.87 8.30 7.00
C SER A 54 31.56 7.74 7.57
N ASP A 55 30.80 8.52 8.33
CA ASP A 55 29.51 8.09 8.88
C ASP A 55 28.42 8.15 7.82
N VAL A 56 28.46 9.19 6.96
CA VAL A 56 27.57 9.31 5.80
C VAL A 56 27.76 8.13 4.84
N ASP A 57 29.00 7.73 4.55
CA ASP A 57 29.28 6.57 3.69
C ASP A 57 28.72 5.27 4.29
N LYS A 58 28.85 5.08 5.61
CA LYS A 58 28.29 3.90 6.29
C LYS A 58 26.76 3.89 6.23
N ILE A 59 26.12 5.02 6.49
CA ILE A 59 24.67 5.18 6.38
C ILE A 59 24.21 4.85 4.96
N TYR A 60 24.89 5.36 3.95
CA TYR A 60 24.59 5.09 2.54
C TYR A 60 24.63 3.59 2.22
N GLN A 61 25.66 2.88 2.70
CA GLN A 61 25.77 1.43 2.51
C GLN A 61 24.66 0.66 3.22
N VAL A 62 24.30 1.04 4.45
CA VAL A 62 23.18 0.43 5.19
C VAL A 62 21.87 0.62 4.44
N LEU A 63 21.58 1.84 3.97
CA LEU A 63 20.34 2.13 3.22
C LEU A 63 20.28 1.35 1.90
N LEU A 64 21.41 1.20 1.20
CA LEU A 64 21.47 0.39 -0.02
C LEU A 64 21.22 -1.10 0.25
N GLU A 65 21.83 -1.65 1.29
CA GLU A 65 21.62 -3.06 1.65
C GLU A 65 20.17 -3.33 2.06
N GLU A 66 19.57 -2.42 2.83
CA GLU A 66 18.16 -2.53 3.23
C GLU A 66 17.21 -2.45 2.02
N ASN A 67 17.42 -1.49 1.11
CA ASN A 67 16.64 -1.42 -0.11
C ASN A 67 16.78 -2.72 -0.93
N TYR A 68 17.98 -3.28 -1.01
CA TYR A 68 18.21 -4.55 -1.70
C TYR A 68 17.48 -5.72 -1.02
N ASN A 69 17.50 -5.80 0.31
CA ASN A 69 16.81 -6.86 1.06
C ASN A 69 15.28 -6.77 0.85
N ILE A 70 14.73 -5.57 0.82
CA ILE A 70 13.31 -5.31 0.58
C ILE A 70 12.91 -5.65 -0.86
N LEU A 71 13.72 -5.24 -1.85
CA LEU A 71 13.47 -5.52 -3.26
C LEU A 71 13.65 -7.01 -3.59
N SER A 72 14.65 -7.66 -3.01
CA SER A 72 14.94 -9.07 -3.25
C SER A 72 14.07 -10.02 -2.42
N LEU A 73 13.28 -9.50 -1.48
CA LEU A 73 12.35 -10.26 -0.61
C LEU A 73 13.03 -11.39 0.19
N LYS A 74 14.37 -11.43 0.25
CA LYS A 74 15.13 -12.57 0.80
C LYS A 74 15.09 -12.65 2.31
N LYS A 75 14.74 -11.56 2.99
CA LYS A 75 14.48 -11.45 4.43
C LYS A 75 13.96 -10.05 4.70
N VAL A 76 12.70 -9.93 5.12
CA VAL A 76 12.22 -8.69 5.77
C VAL A 76 12.64 -8.78 7.23
N THR A 77 13.93 -8.59 7.51
CA THR A 77 14.41 -8.50 8.89
C THR A 77 14.25 -7.06 9.36
N PRO A 78 13.52 -6.79 10.45
CA PRO A 78 13.17 -5.43 10.86
C PRO A 78 14.24 -4.81 11.76
N ILE A 79 15.52 -4.87 11.37
CA ILE A 79 16.60 -4.29 12.18
C ILE A 79 17.40 -3.35 11.30
N LEU A 80 16.82 -2.17 11.07
CA LEU A 80 17.58 -0.99 10.70
C LEU A 80 18.67 -0.78 11.75
N SER A 81 19.92 -1.04 11.38
CA SER A 81 21.11 -0.76 12.19
C SER A 81 21.44 0.75 12.22
N LEU A 82 20.39 1.57 12.32
CA LEU A 82 20.44 3.05 12.35
C LEU A 82 20.02 3.58 13.72
N ASP A 83 20.19 2.80 14.80
CA ASP A 83 19.79 3.21 16.15
C ASP A 83 20.54 4.48 16.64
N SER A 84 21.69 4.78 16.04
CA SER A 84 22.45 6.01 16.30
C SER A 84 21.86 7.27 15.65
N VAL A 85 20.96 7.11 14.69
CA VAL A 85 20.34 8.21 13.91
C VAL A 85 18.80 8.04 13.88
N PRO A 86 18.11 8.28 15.01
CA PRO A 86 16.69 7.98 15.17
C PRO A 86 15.76 8.74 14.21
N HIS A 87 16.08 9.98 13.84
CA HIS A 87 15.23 10.74 12.91
C HIS A 87 15.34 10.18 11.50
N LEU A 88 16.56 9.90 11.05
CA LEU A 88 16.82 9.26 9.76
C LEU A 88 16.16 7.89 9.68
N LYS A 89 16.27 7.08 10.74
CA LYS A 89 15.61 5.78 10.84
C LYS A 89 14.10 5.92 10.68
N SER A 90 13.47 6.81 11.44
CA SER A 90 12.02 7.05 11.38
C SER A 90 11.57 7.53 10.00
N GLY A 91 12.30 8.47 9.39
CA GLY A 91 11.99 8.97 8.05
C GLY A 91 12.10 7.88 6.99
N TYR A 92 13.13 7.05 7.06
CA TYR A 92 13.32 5.94 6.13
C TYR A 92 12.26 4.84 6.30
N GLU A 93 11.87 4.51 7.54
CA GLU A 93 10.76 3.60 7.79
C GLU A 93 9.44 4.11 7.22
N ASP A 94 9.14 5.41 7.36
CA ASP A 94 7.96 6.02 6.74
C ASP A 94 7.99 5.91 5.21
N TYR A 95 9.15 6.21 4.61
CA TYR A 95 9.36 6.04 3.17
C TYR A 95 9.06 4.61 2.72
N LEU A 96 9.66 3.61 3.38
CA LEU A 96 9.47 2.20 3.04
C LEU A 96 8.01 1.74 3.21
N ARG A 97 7.32 2.21 4.26
CA ARG A 97 5.88 1.95 4.48
C ARG A 97 5.03 2.54 3.35
N ARG A 98 5.38 3.71 2.82
CA ARG A 98 4.67 4.31 1.67
C ARG A 98 4.99 3.63 0.35
N ALA A 99 6.25 3.22 0.16
CA ALA A 99 6.72 2.64 -1.09
C ALA A 99 6.29 1.18 -1.29
N ASN A 100 6.27 0.38 -0.21
CA ASN A 100 6.08 -1.06 -0.31
C ASN A 100 4.96 -1.59 0.62
N LEU A 101 3.90 -2.15 0.02
CA LEU A 101 2.75 -2.71 0.73
C LEU A 101 3.10 -3.92 1.62
N ASN A 102 4.08 -4.74 1.23
CA ASN A 102 4.54 -5.85 2.07
C ASN A 102 5.19 -5.31 3.34
N TYR A 103 6.09 -4.34 3.18
CA TYR A 103 6.77 -3.71 4.30
C TYR A 103 5.78 -2.99 5.22
N PHE A 104 4.82 -2.27 4.65
CA PHE A 104 3.72 -1.66 5.39
C PHE A 104 2.94 -2.70 6.21
N THR A 105 2.51 -3.79 5.57
CA THR A 105 1.70 -4.82 6.25
C THR A 105 2.49 -5.47 7.37
N GLN A 106 3.76 -5.80 7.15
CA GLN A 106 4.59 -6.41 8.19
C GLN A 106 4.90 -5.47 9.36
N SER A 107 5.21 -4.20 9.06
CA SER A 107 5.65 -3.24 10.08
C SER A 107 4.49 -2.60 10.83
N VAL A 108 3.34 -2.40 10.17
CA VAL A 108 2.18 -1.71 10.74
C VAL A 108 1.10 -2.69 11.20
N LEU A 109 0.96 -3.86 10.58
CA LEU A 109 -0.08 -4.86 10.91
C LEU A 109 0.55 -6.17 11.45
N PRO A 110 1.26 -6.12 12.60
CA PRO A 110 2.10 -7.23 13.06
C PRO A 110 1.32 -8.51 13.43
N HIS A 111 0.01 -8.39 13.67
CA HIS A 111 -0.85 -9.54 13.98
C HIS A 111 -1.25 -10.36 12.75
N PHE A 112 -0.89 -9.92 11.55
CA PHE A 112 -1.15 -10.64 10.32
C PHE A 112 0.09 -11.40 9.84
N GLU A 113 0.01 -12.73 9.93
CA GLU A 113 1.04 -13.60 9.36
C GLU A 113 0.89 -13.64 7.83
N MET A 114 1.81 -12.98 7.13
CA MET A 114 1.85 -12.99 5.67
C MET A 114 2.39 -14.32 5.15
N ASN A 115 1.61 -14.99 4.32
CA ASN A 115 2.07 -16.15 3.56
C ASN A 115 2.64 -15.73 2.20
N TRP A 116 3.30 -16.67 1.51
CA TRP A 116 3.91 -16.43 0.20
C TRP A 116 2.93 -15.84 -0.83
N HIS A 117 1.68 -16.29 -0.84
CA HIS A 117 0.65 -15.81 -1.78
C HIS A 117 0.19 -14.39 -1.44
N ASN A 118 0.20 -13.99 -0.16
CA ASN A 118 -0.11 -12.62 0.23
C ASN A 118 0.99 -11.67 -0.28
N ILE A 119 2.25 -12.09 -0.19
CA ILE A 119 3.40 -11.32 -0.71
C ILE A 119 3.28 -11.13 -2.22
N GLU A 120 2.97 -12.21 -2.94
CA GLU A 120 2.76 -12.16 -4.39
C GLU A 120 1.59 -11.23 -4.76
N TRP A 121 0.47 -11.31 -4.04
CA TRP A 121 -0.69 -10.44 -4.26
C TRP A 121 -0.35 -8.97 -4.05
N PHE A 122 0.35 -8.64 -2.96
CA PHE A 122 0.79 -7.27 -2.69
C PHE A 122 1.74 -6.74 -3.76
N ASN A 123 2.63 -7.59 -4.28
CA ASN A 123 3.48 -7.23 -5.42
C ASN A 123 2.65 -6.96 -6.69
N MET A 124 1.71 -7.84 -7.03
CA MET A 124 0.85 -7.64 -8.20
C MET A 124 0.03 -6.36 -8.11
N VAL A 125 -0.49 -6.01 -6.93
CA VAL A 125 -1.21 -4.76 -6.69
C VAL A 125 -0.34 -3.53 -6.94
N GLN A 126 0.96 -3.61 -6.70
CA GLN A 126 1.88 -2.49 -6.94
C GLN A 126 2.27 -2.38 -8.43
N LEU A 127 2.29 -3.50 -9.14
CA LEU A 127 2.69 -3.57 -10.55
C LEU A 127 1.55 -3.24 -11.52
N TYR A 128 0.32 -3.67 -11.22
CA TYR A 128 -0.80 -3.61 -12.16
C TYR A 128 -1.85 -2.61 -11.74
N ARG A 129 -2.17 -1.69 -12.66
CA ARG A 129 -3.24 -0.71 -12.45
C ARG A 129 -4.64 -1.28 -12.65
N LEU A 130 -4.78 -2.30 -13.48
CA LEU A 130 -6.02 -3.06 -13.61
C LEU A 130 -5.68 -4.49 -13.27
N LEU A 131 -6.15 -4.97 -12.12
CA LEU A 131 -5.81 -6.28 -11.60
C LEU A 131 -7.08 -7.03 -11.24
N CYS A 132 -7.18 -8.27 -11.72
CA CYS A 132 -8.24 -9.20 -11.34
C CYS A 132 -7.60 -10.41 -10.67
N ILE A 133 -7.98 -10.69 -9.43
CA ILE A 133 -7.48 -11.83 -8.65
C ILE A 133 -8.64 -12.75 -8.31
N MET A 134 -8.46 -13.99 -8.74
CA MET A 134 -9.28 -15.12 -8.34
C MET A 134 -8.60 -15.80 -7.15
N ALA A 135 -9.18 -15.64 -5.97
CA ALA A 135 -8.66 -16.24 -4.75
C ALA A 135 -9.51 -17.44 -4.33
N ALA A 136 -8.89 -18.45 -3.72
CA ALA A 136 -9.62 -19.49 -3.04
C ALA A 136 -10.24 -18.97 -1.71
N ARG A 137 -11.30 -19.62 -1.23
CA ARG A 137 -11.88 -19.31 0.08
C ARG A 137 -10.86 -19.52 1.20
N ASP A 138 -10.98 -18.74 2.26
CA ASP A 138 -10.13 -18.79 3.46
C ASP A 138 -8.64 -18.43 3.25
N HIS A 139 -8.27 -17.87 2.09
CA HIS A 139 -6.90 -17.40 1.80
C HIS A 139 -6.70 -15.92 2.13
N SER A 140 -7.39 -15.41 3.16
CA SER A 140 -7.24 -14.03 3.66
C SER A 140 -7.44 -12.89 2.64
N LYS A 141 -8.11 -13.13 1.49
CA LYS A 141 -8.30 -12.13 0.42
C LYS A 141 -8.88 -10.79 0.91
N SER A 142 -9.96 -10.82 1.70
CA SER A 142 -10.61 -9.60 2.16
C SER A 142 -9.76 -8.87 3.21
N TYR A 143 -8.85 -9.59 3.89
CA TYR A 143 -7.83 -8.93 4.72
C TYR A 143 -6.78 -8.24 3.84
N SER A 144 -6.25 -8.93 2.83
CA SER A 144 -5.23 -8.35 1.93
C SER A 144 -5.75 -7.14 1.15
N PHE A 145 -6.87 -7.26 0.45
CA PHE A 145 -7.32 -6.24 -0.51
C PHE A 145 -8.32 -5.24 0.07
N SER A 146 -9.19 -5.70 0.97
CA SER A 146 -10.28 -4.87 1.52
C SER A 146 -9.97 -4.30 2.91
N PHE A 147 -8.79 -4.59 3.46
CA PHE A 147 -8.33 -4.05 4.75
C PHE A 147 -6.90 -3.50 4.67
N ALA A 148 -5.89 -4.35 4.48
CA ALA A 148 -4.48 -3.95 4.47
C ALA A 148 -4.15 -2.99 3.33
N TYR A 149 -4.57 -3.32 2.10
CA TYR A 149 -4.39 -2.43 0.94
C TYR A 149 -5.12 -1.09 1.11
N ILE A 150 -6.33 -1.08 1.68
CA ILE A 150 -7.08 0.16 1.93
C ILE A 150 -6.33 1.03 2.93
N LEU A 151 -5.89 0.46 4.06
CA LEU A 151 -5.08 1.18 5.06
C LEU A 151 -3.80 1.75 4.45
N TRP A 152 -3.10 0.95 3.65
CA TRP A 152 -1.90 1.39 2.95
C TRP A 152 -2.19 2.54 1.97
N ARG A 153 -3.29 2.48 1.21
CA ARG A 153 -3.67 3.56 0.29
C ARG A 153 -3.98 4.86 1.02
N LEU A 154 -4.72 4.78 2.13
CA LEU A 154 -4.98 5.93 2.99
C LEU A 154 -3.68 6.50 3.56
N TYR A 155 -2.78 5.64 4.05
CA TYR A 155 -1.48 6.01 4.62
C TYR A 155 -0.55 6.66 3.59
N ARG A 156 -0.43 6.05 2.41
CA ARG A 156 0.48 6.44 1.32
C ARG A 156 0.15 7.81 0.75
N TYR A 157 -1.12 8.21 0.75
CA TYR A 157 -1.53 9.50 0.21
C TYR A 157 -0.85 10.66 0.96
N ALA A 158 -0.24 11.55 0.19
CA ALA A 158 0.34 12.79 0.67
C ALA A 158 -0.29 13.96 -0.09
N LYS A 159 -0.78 14.96 0.66
CA LYS A 159 -1.37 16.14 0.06
C LYS A 159 -0.25 16.97 -0.62
N PRO A 160 -0.42 17.37 -1.89
CA PRO A 160 0.52 18.30 -2.52
C PRO A 160 0.63 19.59 -1.72
N THR A 161 1.85 20.04 -1.46
CA THR A 161 2.16 21.34 -0.85
C THR A 161 3.00 22.16 -1.82
N SER A 162 3.22 23.44 -1.52
CA SER A 162 4.09 24.29 -2.35
C SER A 162 5.54 23.81 -2.41
N LEU A 163 5.97 22.97 -1.46
CA LEU A 163 7.34 22.48 -1.33
C LEU A 163 7.48 21.02 -1.79
N ILE A 164 6.40 20.22 -1.70
CA ILE A 164 6.43 18.78 -1.99
C ILE A 164 5.36 18.45 -3.02
N THR A 165 5.80 17.97 -4.18
CA THR A 165 4.91 17.41 -5.20
C THR A 165 4.96 15.88 -5.10
N PRO A 166 3.87 15.22 -4.65
CA PRO A 166 3.84 13.78 -4.62
C PRO A 166 3.93 13.22 -6.06
N PRO A 167 4.49 12.01 -6.22
CA PRO A 167 4.47 11.28 -7.49
C PRO A 167 3.08 11.27 -8.15
N ASP A 168 3.06 11.28 -9.50
CA ASP A 168 1.83 11.36 -10.28
C ASP A 168 0.81 10.27 -9.91
N ASP A 169 1.27 9.07 -9.56
CA ASP A 169 0.40 7.97 -9.15
C ASP A 169 -0.30 8.25 -7.80
N ILE A 170 0.35 8.95 -6.88
CA ILE A 170 -0.23 9.31 -5.56
C ILE A 170 -1.16 10.52 -5.67
N LYS A 171 -0.84 11.48 -6.54
CA LYS A 171 -1.58 12.73 -6.70
C LYS A 171 -3.08 12.52 -6.95
N TYR A 172 -3.44 11.49 -7.71
CA TYR A 172 -4.83 11.19 -8.05
C TYR A 172 -5.52 10.26 -7.06
N TYR A 173 -4.81 9.70 -6.07
CA TYR A 173 -5.32 8.67 -5.16
C TYR A 173 -5.94 9.20 -3.87
N LYS A 174 -6.30 10.50 -3.85
CA LYS A 174 -6.99 11.12 -2.73
C LYS A 174 -8.25 10.36 -2.35
N GLU A 175 -9.11 10.08 -3.33
CA GLU A 175 -10.39 9.41 -3.14
C GLU A 175 -10.32 7.95 -3.58
N GLY A 176 -10.75 7.06 -2.70
CA GLY A 176 -10.88 5.62 -2.94
C GLY A 176 -12.31 5.13 -2.78
N MET A 177 -12.62 3.99 -3.40
CA MET A 177 -13.92 3.37 -3.26
C MET A 177 -13.82 1.86 -3.03
N LEU A 178 -14.59 1.35 -2.07
CA LEU A 178 -14.82 -0.09 -1.89
C LEU A 178 -16.22 -0.44 -2.39
N ILE A 179 -16.28 -1.27 -3.42
CA ILE A 179 -17.51 -1.78 -4.02
C ILE A 179 -17.63 -3.25 -3.68
N THR A 180 -18.76 -3.63 -3.11
CA THR A 180 -19.09 -5.04 -2.87
C THR A 180 -20.57 -5.26 -3.09
N ASN A 181 -20.96 -6.50 -3.38
CA ASN A 181 -22.38 -6.82 -3.46
C ASN A 181 -23.04 -6.80 -2.07
N GLU A 182 -22.32 -7.20 -1.02
CA GLU A 182 -22.86 -7.23 0.35
C GLU A 182 -22.49 -5.96 1.13
N PHE A 183 -23.33 -4.93 1.03
CA PHE A 183 -23.06 -3.62 1.66
C PHE A 183 -22.89 -3.67 3.19
N LYS A 184 -23.56 -4.62 3.85
CA LYS A 184 -23.39 -4.85 5.30
C LYS A 184 -21.97 -5.31 5.63
N LEU A 185 -21.37 -6.15 4.79
CA LEU A 185 -19.99 -6.60 4.94
C LEU A 185 -19.01 -5.43 4.73
N ALA A 186 -19.27 -4.59 3.74
CA ALA A 186 -18.50 -3.36 3.49
C ALA A 186 -18.43 -2.46 4.74
N LYS A 187 -19.59 -2.19 5.35
CA LYS A 187 -19.69 -1.39 6.58
C LYS A 187 -18.90 -2.00 7.74
N LYS A 188 -18.95 -3.32 7.88
CA LYS A 188 -18.18 -4.05 8.91
C LYS A 188 -16.68 -3.94 8.66
N LEU A 189 -16.22 -4.02 7.41
CA LEU A 189 -14.82 -3.84 7.04
C LEU A 189 -14.35 -2.41 7.31
N LEU A 190 -15.12 -1.40 6.91
CA LEU A 190 -14.78 0.00 7.20
C LEU A 190 -14.71 0.28 8.69
N LYS A 191 -15.60 -0.32 9.49
CA LYS A 191 -15.52 -0.23 10.96
C LYS A 191 -14.21 -0.81 11.50
N LYS A 192 -13.74 -1.94 10.96
CA LYS A 192 -12.44 -2.51 11.35
C LYS A 192 -11.28 -1.59 10.96
N VAL A 193 -11.30 -1.02 9.75
CA VAL A 193 -10.29 -0.03 9.29
C VAL A 193 -10.20 1.14 10.27
N LYS A 194 -11.35 1.69 10.68
CA LYS A 194 -11.41 2.77 11.68
C LYS A 194 -10.83 2.37 13.02
N GLN A 195 -11.20 1.20 13.53
CA GLN A 195 -10.68 0.68 14.80
C GLN A 195 -9.17 0.51 14.75
N GLU A 196 -8.62 0.00 13.65
CA GLU A 196 -7.17 -0.15 13.47
C GLU A 196 -6.47 1.21 13.47
N ILE A 197 -7.04 2.23 12.79
CA ILE A 197 -6.49 3.59 12.81
C ILE A 197 -6.51 4.19 14.23
N GLU A 198 -7.51 3.87 15.05
CA GLU A 198 -7.61 4.37 16.43
C GLU A 198 -6.63 3.66 17.38
N SER A 199 -6.39 2.36 17.21
CA SER A 199 -5.56 1.56 18.10
C SER A 199 -4.07 1.60 17.77
N ASN A 200 -3.73 1.73 16.49
CA ASN A 200 -2.36 1.64 16.00
C ASN A 200 -1.68 3.01 16.03
N GLU A 201 -0.58 3.16 16.77
CA GLU A 201 0.06 4.46 16.99
C GLU A 201 0.53 5.13 15.69
N ILE A 202 1.13 4.34 14.79
CA ILE A 202 1.64 4.79 13.48
C ILE A 202 0.49 5.34 12.63
N LEU A 203 -0.61 4.58 12.54
CA LEU A 203 -1.79 4.99 11.76
C LEU A 203 -2.53 6.14 12.40
N ARG A 204 -2.59 6.16 13.73
CA ARG A 204 -3.27 7.21 14.50
C ARG A 204 -2.62 8.56 14.25
N GLU A 205 -1.30 8.62 14.32
CA GLU A 205 -0.56 9.86 14.09
C GLU A 205 -0.75 10.40 12.65
N ALA A 206 -0.72 9.49 11.68
CA ALA A 206 -0.80 9.82 10.26
C ALA A 206 -2.23 10.13 9.77
N LEU A 207 -3.24 9.37 10.23
CA LEU A 207 -4.58 9.34 9.63
C LEU A 207 -5.70 9.87 10.53
N LEU A 208 -5.57 9.81 11.86
CA LEU A 208 -6.65 10.23 12.75
C LEU A 208 -6.83 11.77 12.68
N PRO A 209 -8.02 12.27 12.31
CA PRO A 209 -8.25 13.72 12.23
C PRO A 209 -8.24 14.38 13.62
N THR A 210 -7.65 15.57 13.70
CA THR A 210 -7.47 16.33 14.96
C THR A 210 -8.71 17.09 15.42
N LYS A 211 -9.73 17.24 14.57
CA LYS A 211 -11.02 17.85 14.89
C LYS A 211 -12.13 16.87 14.50
N ASN A 212 -13.32 17.01 15.10
CA ASN A 212 -14.56 16.33 14.67
C ASN A 212 -15.04 16.85 13.30
N SER A 213 -14.17 16.77 12.29
CA SER A 213 -14.43 17.20 10.93
C SER A 213 -15.18 16.08 10.21
N GLY A 214 -16.49 15.94 10.46
CA GLY A 214 -17.56 15.33 9.63
C GLY A 214 -17.30 14.04 8.82
N GLY A 215 -16.14 13.41 8.92
CA GLY A 215 -15.60 12.51 7.91
C GLY A 215 -15.53 11.06 8.36
N TRP A 216 -16.02 10.72 9.54
CA TRP A 216 -16.02 9.35 10.07
C TRP A 216 -17.44 8.75 10.05
N ALA A 217 -18.15 8.87 8.94
CA ALA A 217 -19.52 8.38 8.78
C ALA A 217 -19.60 6.84 8.56
N ASN A 218 -20.79 6.25 8.64
CA ASN A 218 -20.93 4.78 8.49
C ASN A 218 -20.53 4.25 7.10
N GLU A 219 -20.52 5.12 6.08
CA GLU A 219 -20.30 4.76 4.68
C GLU A 219 -19.10 5.47 4.06
N SER A 220 -18.40 6.30 4.83
CA SER A 220 -17.22 7.02 4.38
C SER A 220 -16.22 7.27 5.52
N LEU A 221 -14.97 7.47 5.13
CA LEU A 221 -13.87 7.81 6.02
C LEU A 221 -12.99 8.88 5.35
N THR A 222 -12.79 10.01 6.02
CA THR A 222 -11.85 11.07 5.65
C THR A 222 -10.77 11.18 6.73
N CYS A 223 -9.51 11.07 6.31
CA CYS A 223 -8.35 11.07 7.20
C CYS A 223 -7.70 12.46 7.30
N ARG A 224 -6.82 12.63 8.29
CA ARG A 224 -6.06 13.88 8.54
C ARG A 224 -5.25 14.35 7.34
N ASN A 225 -4.60 13.44 6.62
CA ASN A 225 -3.83 13.73 5.41
C ASN A 225 -4.72 14.12 4.21
N GLY A 226 -6.05 14.05 4.36
CA GLY A 226 -7.03 14.36 3.31
C GLY A 226 -7.36 13.18 2.40
N SER A 227 -6.84 11.97 2.68
CA SER A 227 -7.28 10.76 1.99
C SER A 227 -8.70 10.39 2.40
N GLU A 228 -9.45 9.85 1.45
CA GLU A 228 -10.87 9.57 1.59
C GLU A 228 -11.19 8.18 1.04
N ILE A 229 -12.09 7.45 1.69
CA ILE A 229 -12.70 6.24 1.17
C ILE A 229 -14.22 6.31 1.31
N THR A 230 -14.92 5.90 0.26
CA THR A 230 -16.37 5.74 0.24
C THR A 230 -16.75 4.28 -0.01
N LEU A 231 -17.87 3.86 0.56
CA LEU A 231 -18.47 2.55 0.30
C LEU A 231 -19.54 2.67 -0.76
N SER A 232 -19.55 1.73 -1.70
CA SER A 232 -20.66 1.57 -2.63
C SER A 232 -21.05 0.10 -2.82
N SER A 233 -22.18 -0.10 -3.47
CA SER A 233 -22.74 -1.41 -3.79
C SER A 233 -23.21 -1.50 -5.24
N PHE A 234 -23.49 -2.71 -5.71
CA PHE A 234 -24.07 -2.94 -7.03
C PHE A 234 -25.41 -2.23 -7.26
N ARG A 235 -26.19 -1.98 -6.20
CA ARG A 235 -27.56 -1.44 -6.30
C ARG A 235 -27.64 0.08 -6.20
N THR A 236 -26.52 0.73 -5.89
CA THR A 236 -26.43 2.18 -5.76
C THR A 236 -25.93 2.78 -7.07
N SER A 237 -26.59 3.85 -7.54
CA SER A 237 -26.15 4.57 -8.73
C SER A 237 -24.79 5.19 -8.48
N ASN A 238 -23.80 4.81 -9.29
CA ASN A 238 -22.40 5.14 -9.06
C ASN A 238 -21.91 6.34 -9.89
N ARG A 239 -22.78 7.07 -10.61
CA ARG A 239 -22.35 8.01 -11.67
C ARG A 239 -21.88 9.41 -11.20
N GLY A 240 -21.36 9.55 -9.99
CA GLY A 240 -20.97 10.85 -9.41
C GLY A 240 -19.53 10.93 -8.92
N PRO A 241 -19.01 9.94 -8.18
CA PRO A 241 -17.65 9.96 -7.66
C PRO A 241 -16.59 9.74 -8.75
N HIS A 242 -15.40 10.32 -8.55
CA HIS A 242 -14.23 10.14 -9.42
C HIS A 242 -13.02 9.64 -8.61
N PRO A 243 -13.07 8.40 -8.09
CA PRO A 243 -12.00 7.86 -7.28
C PRO A 243 -10.73 7.65 -8.12
N GLY A 244 -9.58 7.80 -7.46
CA GLY A 244 -8.28 7.41 -8.01
C GLY A 244 -8.01 5.92 -7.90
N TRP A 245 -8.68 5.23 -6.98
CA TRP A 245 -8.58 3.77 -6.87
C TRP A 245 -9.89 3.13 -6.41
N ILE A 246 -10.18 1.94 -6.95
CA ILE A 246 -11.40 1.18 -6.66
C ILE A 246 -11.02 -0.25 -6.29
N VAL A 247 -11.57 -0.76 -5.19
CA VAL A 247 -11.54 -2.18 -4.82
C VAL A 247 -12.93 -2.75 -5.02
N VAL A 248 -13.03 -3.83 -5.77
CA VAL A 248 -14.26 -4.55 -6.08
C VAL A 248 -14.14 -5.94 -5.44
N ASP A 249 -14.68 -6.10 -4.22
CA ASP A 249 -14.58 -7.36 -3.43
C ASP A 249 -15.91 -8.14 -3.47
N ASP A 250 -15.85 -9.38 -3.95
CA ASP A 250 -16.99 -10.30 -4.08
C ASP A 250 -18.21 -9.61 -4.72
N PHE A 251 -18.00 -9.01 -5.89
CA PHE A 251 -19.02 -8.25 -6.61
C PHE A 251 -20.09 -9.11 -7.27
N LEU A 252 -19.73 -10.33 -7.69
CA LEU A 252 -20.67 -11.26 -8.29
C LEU A 252 -21.44 -12.00 -7.20
N ASP A 253 -22.74 -12.21 -7.43
CA ASP A 253 -23.60 -12.98 -6.56
C ASP A 253 -23.97 -14.33 -7.16
N LYS A 254 -24.70 -15.17 -6.40
CA LYS A 254 -25.14 -16.48 -6.89
C LYS A 254 -26.04 -16.37 -8.14
N SER A 255 -26.74 -15.25 -8.34
CA SER A 255 -27.63 -15.08 -9.49
C SER A 255 -26.85 -14.98 -10.80
N ALA A 256 -25.64 -14.42 -10.77
CA ALA A 256 -24.74 -14.35 -11.92
C ALA A 256 -24.30 -15.74 -12.41
N ILE A 257 -24.26 -16.75 -11.54
CA ILE A 257 -23.87 -18.11 -11.95
C ILE A 257 -24.94 -18.71 -12.88
N TYR A 258 -26.21 -18.55 -12.52
CA TYR A 258 -27.32 -19.26 -13.19
C TYR A 258 -28.01 -18.43 -14.28
N SER A 259 -27.95 -17.10 -14.23
CA SER A 259 -28.68 -16.22 -15.16
C SER A 259 -27.76 -15.42 -16.07
N LYS A 260 -27.93 -15.60 -17.39
CA LYS A 260 -27.24 -14.80 -18.41
C LYS A 260 -27.61 -13.32 -18.32
N GLU A 261 -28.89 -13.01 -18.12
CA GLU A 261 -29.38 -11.63 -17.98
C GLU A 261 -28.73 -10.93 -16.78
N GLN A 262 -28.58 -11.63 -15.64
CA GLN A 262 -27.89 -11.06 -14.48
C GLN A 262 -26.41 -10.82 -14.76
N ARG A 263 -25.72 -11.73 -15.47
CA ARG A 263 -24.33 -11.51 -15.88
C ARG A 263 -24.18 -10.27 -16.77
N GLU A 264 -25.08 -10.11 -17.74
CA GLU A 264 -25.09 -8.94 -18.62
C GLU A 264 -25.28 -7.65 -17.81
N LYS A 265 -26.16 -7.65 -16.80
CA LYS A 265 -26.30 -6.51 -15.87
C LYS A 265 -25.04 -6.23 -15.06
N PHE A 266 -24.38 -7.25 -14.51
CA PHE A 266 -23.11 -7.06 -13.80
C PHE A 266 -22.01 -6.52 -14.73
N MET A 267 -21.92 -7.01 -15.96
CA MET A 267 -20.99 -6.51 -16.97
C MET A 267 -21.29 -5.07 -17.36
N GLU A 268 -22.57 -4.71 -17.50
CA GLU A 268 -22.99 -3.35 -17.81
C GLU A 268 -22.61 -2.41 -16.68
N VAL A 269 -22.94 -2.73 -15.42
CA VAL A 269 -22.57 -1.88 -14.27
C VAL A 269 -21.06 -1.75 -14.15
N PHE A 270 -20.31 -2.85 -14.31
CA PHE A 270 -18.86 -2.80 -14.22
C PHE A 270 -18.25 -1.91 -15.32
N ASN A 271 -18.60 -2.13 -16.59
CA ASN A 271 -17.98 -1.40 -17.70
C ASN A 271 -18.53 0.02 -17.86
N ALA A 272 -19.84 0.22 -17.68
CA ALA A 272 -20.50 1.50 -17.93
C ALA A 272 -20.45 2.44 -16.71
N GLU A 273 -20.36 1.92 -15.49
CA GLU A 273 -20.30 2.73 -14.28
C GLU A 273 -18.93 2.66 -13.63
N ILE A 274 -18.49 1.48 -13.17
CA ILE A 274 -17.26 1.34 -12.37
C ILE A 274 -16.03 1.81 -13.14
N MET A 275 -15.86 1.32 -14.37
CA MET A 275 -14.71 1.67 -15.21
C MET A 275 -14.76 3.10 -15.76
N ASN A 276 -15.92 3.75 -15.76
CA ASN A 276 -16.05 5.14 -16.21
C ASN A 276 -15.93 6.15 -15.07
N MET A 277 -16.07 5.72 -13.81
CA MET A 277 -15.83 6.57 -12.64
C MET A 277 -14.34 6.86 -12.42
N ILE A 278 -13.50 5.85 -12.64
CA ILE A 278 -12.07 5.90 -12.30
C ILE A 278 -11.38 7.06 -13.01
N LEU A 279 -10.55 7.82 -12.28
CA LEU A 279 -9.76 8.89 -12.88
C LEU A 279 -8.81 8.35 -13.97
N PRO A 280 -8.45 9.18 -14.97
CA PRO A 280 -7.30 8.89 -15.82
C PRO A 280 -6.10 8.67 -14.91
N GLN A 281 -5.42 7.56 -15.08
CA GLN A 281 -4.33 7.12 -14.21
C GLN A 281 -4.72 6.33 -12.93
N GLY A 282 -6.01 6.10 -12.71
CA GLY A 282 -6.49 5.34 -11.57
C GLY A 282 -6.18 3.84 -11.59
N GLN A 283 -6.43 3.19 -10.45
CA GLN A 283 -6.26 1.75 -10.24
C GLN A 283 -7.59 1.06 -9.92
N VAL A 284 -7.83 -0.10 -10.52
CA VAL A 284 -8.99 -0.95 -10.20
C VAL A 284 -8.49 -2.34 -9.83
N LEU A 285 -8.87 -2.79 -8.63
CA LEU A 285 -8.61 -4.13 -8.12
C LEU A 285 -9.93 -4.88 -8.05
N VAL A 286 -10.07 -5.97 -8.80
CA VAL A 286 -11.21 -6.87 -8.76
C VAL A 286 -10.77 -8.14 -8.05
N VAL A 287 -11.46 -8.50 -6.96
CA VAL A 287 -11.13 -9.67 -6.16
C VAL A 287 -12.40 -10.45 -5.89
N GLY A 288 -12.33 -11.77 -6.08
CA GLY A 288 -13.43 -12.65 -5.80
C GLY A 288 -12.99 -14.04 -5.37
N CYS A 289 -13.84 -14.70 -4.60
CA CYS A 289 -13.72 -16.12 -4.35
C CYS A 289 -14.22 -16.94 -5.55
N VAL A 290 -13.41 -17.90 -6.01
CA VAL A 290 -13.93 -18.99 -6.85
C VAL A 290 -14.56 -20.09 -6.00
N GLY A 291 -15.78 -20.50 -6.36
CA GLY A 291 -16.38 -21.77 -5.96
C GLY A 291 -16.15 -22.83 -7.06
N LEU A 292 -16.49 -24.08 -6.75
CA LEU A 292 -16.37 -25.22 -7.69
C LEU A 292 -17.11 -25.00 -9.03
N ASP A 293 -18.11 -24.11 -9.05
CA ASP A 293 -18.93 -23.77 -10.23
C ASP A 293 -18.67 -22.34 -10.75
N THR A 294 -17.52 -21.73 -10.42
CA THR A 294 -17.21 -20.38 -10.90
C THR A 294 -16.80 -20.41 -12.36
N ILE A 295 -17.69 -19.90 -13.22
CA ILE A 295 -17.46 -19.74 -14.65
C ILE A 295 -16.48 -18.58 -14.89
N VAL A 296 -15.34 -18.91 -15.48
CA VAL A 296 -14.31 -17.99 -15.96
C VAL A 296 -14.65 -17.55 -17.39
N LEU A 297 -14.80 -16.25 -17.58
CA LEU A 297 -14.95 -15.65 -18.90
C LEU A 297 -13.57 -15.51 -19.55
N THR A 298 -13.32 -16.33 -20.57
CA THR A 298 -12.12 -16.21 -21.41
C THR A 298 -12.50 -15.68 -22.79
N LYS A 299 -11.52 -15.15 -23.54
CA LYS A 299 -11.71 -14.82 -24.97
C LYS A 299 -12.21 -16.01 -25.81
N GLY A 300 -12.03 -17.25 -25.33
CA GLY A 300 -12.51 -18.48 -25.96
C GLY A 300 -13.86 -18.99 -25.46
N GLY A 301 -14.58 -18.22 -24.63
CA GLY A 301 -15.86 -18.63 -24.03
C GLY A 301 -15.73 -19.13 -22.59
N PHE A 302 -16.78 -19.82 -22.12
CA PHE A 302 -16.93 -20.30 -20.74
C PHE A 302 -15.88 -21.36 -20.39
N ARG A 303 -15.18 -21.22 -19.27
CA ARG A 303 -14.43 -22.30 -18.61
C ARG A 303 -14.81 -22.40 -17.15
#